data_AF-A0A958NF93-F1
#
_entry.id   AF-A0A958NF93-F1
#
_cell.length_a   1.000
_cell.length_b   1.000
_cell.length_c   1.000
_cell.angle_alpha   90.00
_cell.angle_beta   90.00
_cell.angle_gamma   90.00
#
_symmetry.space_group_name_H-M   'P 1'
#
loop_
_entity.id
_entity.type
_entity.pdbx_description
1 polymer ?
#
loop_
_entity_poly.entity_id
_entity_poly.type
_entity_poly.pdbx_seq_one_letter_code
_entity_poly.pdbx_strand_id
1 'polypeptide(L)'
;MGKLIRYLLSDLLRNRIIIASFLLFSLTGWGLFLLESNPEKIIIIMLQLTLLALPLLTMVFGSIYYYNSMDFIVLILSQPIRRTTVIRSFYISLTVAFMLCYLLGIGLPLLSFYPGLASAVLLLSGLFL
;
A
#
# COMPACT_ATOMS: atom_id res chain seq x y z
N MET A 1 -6.73 21.10 3.35
CA MET A 1 -6.68 19.69 2.92
C MET A 1 -5.30 19.10 3.17
N GLY A 2 -4.23 19.65 2.57
CA GLY A 2 -2.88 19.07 2.64
C GLY A 2 -2.29 18.87 4.05
N LYS A 3 -2.58 19.76 5.01
CA LYS A 3 -2.15 19.58 6.41
C LYS A 3 -2.74 18.29 7.02
N LEU A 4 -4.04 18.06 6.83
CA LEU A 4 -4.74 16.91 7.39
C LEU A 4 -4.24 15.59 6.78
N ILE A 5 -4.02 15.58 5.46
CA ILE A 5 -3.41 14.44 4.74
C ILE A 5 -2.01 14.17 5.28
N ARG A 6 -1.16 15.20 5.43
CA ARG A 6 0.20 15.02 5.95
C ARG A 6 0.23 14.42 7.36
N TYR A 7 -0.66 14.86 8.24
CA TYR A 7 -0.77 14.29 9.58
C TYR A 7 -1.25 12.85 9.55
N LEU A 8 -2.34 12.55 8.82
CA LEU A 8 -2.86 11.19 8.67
C LEU A 8 -1.84 10.24 8.05
N LEU A 9 -1.10 10.69 7.02
CA LEU A 9 -0.08 9.90 6.36
C LEU A 9 1.11 9.63 7.29
N SER A 10 1.55 10.62 8.06
CA SER A 10 2.61 10.44 9.05
C SER A 10 2.19 9.51 10.19
N ASP A 11 0.92 9.52 10.56
CA ASP A 11 0.35 8.60 11.54
C ASP A 11 0.28 7.17 10.97
N LEU A 12 -0.23 7.02 9.74
CA LEU A 12 -0.29 5.76 9.00
C LEU A 12 1.08 5.09 8.89
N LEU A 13 2.12 5.83 8.50
CA LEU A 13 3.46 5.26 8.31
C LEU A 13 4.08 4.73 9.61
N ARG A 14 3.61 5.17 10.77
CA ARG A 14 4.02 4.64 12.08
C ARG A 14 3.12 3.49 12.56
N ASN A 15 2.03 3.22 11.85
CA ASN A 15 1.10 2.16 12.20
C ASN A 15 1.72 0.78 11.92
N ARG A 16 1.64 -0.11 12.92
CA ARG A 16 2.16 -1.48 12.85
C ARG A 16 1.60 -2.27 11.66
N ILE A 17 0.34 -2.03 11.27
CA ILE A 17 -0.31 -2.73 10.17
C ILE A 17 0.37 -2.42 8.83
N ILE A 18 0.77 -1.16 8.64
CA ILE A 18 1.40 -0.71 7.39
C ILE A 18 2.84 -1.20 7.32
N ILE A 19 3.54 -1.15 8.45
CA ILE A 19 4.89 -1.74 8.57
C ILE A 19 4.83 -3.24 8.30
N ALA A 20 3.84 -3.96 8.84
CA ALA A 20 3.64 -5.39 8.59
C ALA A 20 3.33 -5.67 7.11
N SER A 21 2.50 -4.84 6.47
CA SER A 21 2.18 -4.95 5.05
C SER A 21 3.42 -4.74 4.17
N PHE A 22 4.22 -3.72 4.48
CA PHE A 22 5.50 -3.48 3.81
C PHE A 22 6.47 -4.66 3.97
N LEU A 23 6.60 -5.19 5.19
CA LEU A 23 7.47 -6.34 5.45
C LEU A 23 7.00 -7.59 4.69
N LEU A 24 5.68 -7.83 4.61
CA LEU A 24 5.13 -8.94 3.85
C LEU A 24 5.47 -8.81 2.36
N PHE A 25 5.26 -7.64 1.77
CA PHE A 25 5.61 -7.38 0.37
C PHE A 25 7.12 -7.46 0.11
N SER A 26 7.94 -6.94 1.02
CA SER A 26 9.40 -7.04 0.92
C SER A 26 9.89 -8.49 1.03
N LEU A 27 9.37 -9.25 2.00
CA LEU A 27 9.77 -10.64 2.20
C LEU A 27 9.40 -11.50 1.00
N THR A 28 8.20 -11.30 0.44
CA THR A 28 7.74 -12.03 -0.74
C THR A 28 8.52 -11.61 -1.99
N GLY A 29 8.75 -10.31 -2.19
CA GLY A 29 9.55 -9.80 -3.30
C GLY A 29 10.98 -10.34 -3.28
N TRP A 30 11.74 -10.03 -2.22
CA TRP A 30 13.13 -10.48 -2.10
C TRP A 30 13.24 -12.00 -1.99
N GLY A 31 12.36 -12.63 -1.21
CA GLY A 31 12.38 -14.08 -1.01
C GLY A 31 12.19 -14.85 -2.32
N LEU A 32 11.24 -14.46 -3.16
CA LEU A 32 10.98 -15.19 -4.41
C LEU A 32 12.14 -15.09 -5.41
N PHE A 33 12.78 -13.92 -5.52
CA PHE A 33 13.98 -13.77 -6.37
C PHE A 33 15.21 -14.52 -5.84
N LEU A 34 15.31 -14.75 -4.52
CA LEU A 34 16.41 -15.52 -3.94
C LEU A 34 16.20 -17.03 -4.03
N LEU A 35 14.95 -17.51 -4.00
CA LEU A 35 14.63 -18.94 -3.95
C LEU A 35 14.48 -19.57 -5.34
N GLU A 36 13.93 -18.84 -6.31
CA GLU A 36 13.62 -19.38 -7.63
C GLU A 36 14.66 -18.93 -8.66
N SER A 37 15.12 -19.86 -9.50
CA SER A 37 16.14 -19.58 -10.53
C SER A 37 15.54 -19.12 -11.87
N ASN A 38 14.26 -19.40 -12.12
CA ASN A 38 13.60 -19.00 -13.37
C ASN A 38 12.86 -17.66 -13.21
N PRO A 39 13.31 -16.60 -13.90
CA PRO A 39 12.71 -15.26 -13.77
C PRO A 39 11.27 -15.18 -14.30
N GLU A 40 10.91 -15.95 -15.32
CA GLU A 40 9.56 -15.90 -15.91
C GLU A 40 8.51 -16.42 -14.92
N LYS A 41 8.87 -17.49 -14.19
CA LYS A 41 8.01 -18.05 -13.14
C LYS A 41 7.83 -17.08 -11.97
N ILE A 42 8.88 -16.35 -11.59
CA ILE A 42 8.81 -15.33 -10.53
C ILE A 42 7.83 -14.22 -10.92
N ILE A 43 7.88 -13.73 -12.16
CA ILE A 43 6.97 -12.67 -12.64
C ILE A 43 5.52 -13.12 -12.58
N ILE A 44 5.23 -14.35 -12.99
CA ILE A 44 3.87 -14.92 -12.93
C ILE A 44 3.37 -14.99 -11.47
N ILE A 45 4.20 -15.45 -10.54
CA ILE A 45 3.85 -15.54 -9.11
C ILE A 45 3.63 -14.13 -8.53
N MET A 46 4.50 -13.17 -8.86
CA MET A 46 4.38 -11.77 -8.45
C MET A 46 3.10 -11.11 -8.99
N LEU A 47 2.72 -11.43 -10.23
CA LEU A 47 1.48 -10.95 -10.83
C LEU A 47 0.28 -11.48 -10.06
N GLN A 48 0.23 -12.79 -9.78
CA GLN A 48 -0.86 -13.40 -9.00
C GLN A 48 -0.95 -12.79 -7.59
N LEU A 49 0.20 -12.59 -6.94
CA LEU A 49 0.25 -11.95 -5.63
C LEU A 49 -0.27 -10.50 -5.69
N THR A 50 0.13 -9.73 -6.70
CA THR A 50 -0.35 -8.35 -6.88
C THR A 50 -1.86 -8.30 -7.15
N LEU A 51 -2.38 -9.17 -8.02
CA LEU A 51 -3.80 -9.16 -8.40
C LEU A 51 -4.74 -9.63 -7.28
N LEU A 52 -4.31 -10.59 -6.45
CA LEU A 52 -5.14 -11.14 -5.38
C LEU A 52 -4.84 -10.51 -4.03
N ALA A 53 -3.59 -10.57 -3.59
CA ALA A 53 -3.23 -10.20 -2.22
C ALA A 53 -3.29 -8.70 -2.00
N LEU A 54 -2.84 -7.86 -2.95
CA LEU A 54 -2.84 -6.41 -2.78
C LEU A 54 -4.24 -5.83 -2.53
N PRO A 55 -5.26 -6.06 -3.38
CA PRO A 55 -6.61 -5.51 -3.14
C PRO A 55 -7.28 -6.07 -1.88
N LEU A 56 -7.03 -7.34 -1.54
CA LEU A 56 -7.52 -7.91 -0.27
C LEU A 56 -6.91 -7.17 0.93
N LEU A 57 -5.60 -6.92 0.90
CA LEU A 57 -4.88 -6.24 1.97
C LEU A 57 -5.36 -4.80 2.14
N THR A 58 -5.50 -4.06 1.04
CA THR A 58 -5.94 -2.66 1.06
C THR A 58 -7.39 -2.54 1.51
N MET A 59 -8.28 -3.45 1.09
CA MET A 59 -9.69 -3.45 1.50
C MET A 59 -9.86 -3.75 3.00
N VAL A 60 -9.24 -4.82 3.48
CA VAL A 60 -9.36 -5.25 4.88
C VAL A 60 -8.72 -4.23 5.81
N PHE A 61 -7.46 -3.85 5.57
CA PHE A 61 -6.79 -2.90 6.47
C PHE A 61 -7.28 -1.47 6.32
N GLY A 62 -7.71 -1.07 5.12
CA GLY A 62 -8.31 0.24 4.92
C GLY A 62 -9.60 0.39 5.73
N SER A 63 -10.46 -0.63 5.73
CA SER A 63 -11.67 -0.63 6.55
C SER A 63 -11.36 -0.64 8.05
N ILE A 64 -10.44 -1.50 8.51
CA ILE A 64 -10.01 -1.55 9.92
C ILE A 64 -9.47 -0.20 10.38
N TYR A 65 -8.59 0.44 9.61
CA TYR A 65 -8.02 1.74 9.97
C TYR A 65 -9.10 2.82 10.07
N TYR A 66 -10.06 2.84 9.13
CA TYR A 66 -11.16 3.79 9.16
C TYR A 66 -12.03 3.64 10.41
N TYR A 67 -12.40 2.41 10.78
CA TYR A 67 -13.21 2.15 11.97
C TYR A 67 -12.46 2.41 13.28
N ASN A 68 -11.17 2.06 13.36
CA ASN A 68 -10.35 2.36 14.53
C ASN A 68 -10.13 3.87 14.73
N SER A 69 -10.27 4.68 13.67
CA SER A 69 -10.10 6.13 13.72
C SER A 69 -11.40 6.89 14.00
N MET A 70 -12.49 6.20 14.36
CA MET A 70 -13.80 6.84 14.55
C MET A 70 -13.79 7.98 15.57
N ASP A 71 -13.16 7.79 16.73
CA ASP A 71 -13.08 8.84 17.76
C ASP A 71 -12.36 10.09 17.24
N PHE A 72 -11.29 9.89 16.48
CA PHE A 72 -10.56 10.98 15.83
C PHE A 72 -11.39 11.68 14.75
N ILE A 73 -12.15 10.93 13.95
CA ILE A 73 -13.07 11.49 12.94
C ILE A 73 -14.14 12.35 13.62
N VAL A 74 -14.72 11.89 14.73
CA VAL A 74 -15.70 12.66 15.52
C VAL A 74 -15.09 13.95 16.05
N LEU A 75 -13.87 13.90 16.59
CA LEU A 75 -13.15 15.09 17.05
C LEU A 75 -12.92 16.10 15.93
N ILE A 76 -12.51 15.67 14.74
CA ILE A 76 -12.36 16.57 13.57
C ILE A 76 -13.69 17.20 13.17
N LEU A 77 -14.78 16.44 13.22
CA LEU A 77 -16.11 16.93 12.84
C LEU A 77 -16.74 17.89 13.85
N SER A 78 -16.22 17.94 15.07
CA SER A 78 -16.57 19.00 16.04
C SER A 78 -16.02 20.37 15.61
N GLN A 79 -14.97 20.37 14.78
CA GLN A 79 -14.44 21.57 14.15
C GLN A 79 -15.21 21.86 12.85
N PRO A 80 -15.24 23.11 12.36
CA PRO A 80 -15.99 23.50 11.16
C PRO A 80 -15.32 22.98 9.87
N ILE A 81 -15.26 21.67 9.70
CA ILE A 81 -14.64 20.95 8.59
C ILE A 81 -15.71 20.12 7.88
N ARG A 82 -15.79 20.27 6.55
CA ARG A 82 -16.76 19.52 5.74
C ARG A 82 -16.47 18.01 5.79
N ARG A 83 -17.50 17.18 5.95
CA ARG A 83 -17.39 15.70 5.95
C ARG A 83 -16.64 15.13 4.73
N THR A 84 -16.89 15.68 3.55
CA THR A 84 -16.23 15.27 2.30
C THR A 84 -14.71 15.47 2.33
N THR A 85 -14.23 16.50 3.03
CA THR A 85 -12.80 16.76 3.25
C THR A 85 -12.16 15.65 4.06
N VAL A 86 -12.82 15.20 5.12
CA VAL A 86 -12.30 14.17 6.04
C VAL A 86 -12.19 12.85 5.29
N ILE A 87 -13.28 12.41 4.64
CA ILE A 87 -13.32 11.14 3.89
C ILE A 87 -12.26 11.13 2.78
N ARG A 88 -12.17 12.20 1.98
CA ARG A 88 -11.13 12.30 0.94
C ARG A 88 -9.72 12.26 1.50
N SER A 89 -9.48 12.89 2.64
CA SER A 89 -8.15 12.91 3.25
C SER A 89 -7.73 11.54 3.77
N PHE A 90 -8.65 10.79 4.39
CA PHE A 90 -8.42 9.39 4.78
C PHE A 90 -8.14 8.52 3.57
N TYR A 91 -8.98 8.59 2.54
CA TYR A 91 -8.80 7.83 1.31
C TYR A 91 -7.42 8.07 0.68
N ILE A 92 -7.06 9.34 0.44
CA ILE A 92 -5.76 9.69 -0.16
C ILE A 92 -4.60 9.21 0.73
N SER A 93 -4.69 9.37 2.05
CA SER A 93 -3.60 8.97 2.95
C SER A 93 -3.39 7.46 2.94
N LEU A 94 -4.49 6.68 2.96
CA LEU A 94 -4.47 5.23 2.85
C LEU A 94 -3.91 4.74 1.52
N THR A 95 -4.42 5.28 0.41
CA THR A 95 -3.95 4.90 -0.93
C THR A 95 -2.47 5.18 -1.09
N VAL A 96 -2.00 6.37 -0.69
CA VAL A 96 -0.58 6.72 -0.80
C VAL A 96 0.29 5.82 0.08
N ALA A 97 -0.14 5.50 1.30
CA ALA A 97 0.63 4.62 2.17
C ALA A 97 0.77 3.19 1.62
N PHE A 98 -0.31 2.62 1.08
CA PHE A 98 -0.25 1.29 0.47
C PHE A 98 0.54 1.28 -0.85
N MET A 99 0.40 2.31 -1.69
CA MET A 99 1.24 2.49 -2.88
C MET A 99 2.73 2.53 -2.51
N LEU A 100 3.10 3.27 -1.46
CA LEU A 100 4.48 3.32 -0.97
C LEU A 100 4.95 1.95 -0.47
N CYS A 101 4.11 1.22 0.28
CA CYS A 101 4.46 -0.12 0.73
C CYS A 101 4.70 -1.08 -0.45
N TYR A 102 3.86 -1.02 -1.47
CA TYR A 102 3.97 -1.86 -2.66
C TYR A 102 5.21 -1.49 -3.49
N LEU A 103 5.42 -0.20 -3.76
CA LEU A 103 6.58 0.29 -4.52
C LEU A 103 7.90 -0.03 -3.83
N LEU A 104 7.97 0.17 -2.51
CA LEU A 104 9.19 -0.11 -1.77
C LEU A 104 9.37 -1.61 -1.52
N GLY A 105 8.30 -2.35 -1.24
CA GLY A 105 8.36 -3.77 -0.89
C GLY A 105 8.63 -4.65 -2.11
N ILE A 106 7.77 -4.56 -3.13
CA ILE A 106 7.84 -5.38 -4.35
C ILE A 106 8.61 -4.66 -5.45
N GLY A 107 8.48 -3.33 -5.56
CA GLY A 107 9.15 -2.57 -6.62
C GLY A 107 10.67 -2.55 -6.53
N LEU A 108 11.25 -2.43 -5.33
CA LEU A 108 12.71 -2.50 -5.16
C LEU A 108 13.32 -3.84 -5.64
N PRO A 109 12.86 -5.02 -5.19
CA PRO A 109 13.41 -6.28 -5.68
C PRO A 109 13.12 -6.50 -7.17
N LEU A 110 11.94 -6.14 -7.68
CA LEU A 110 11.64 -6.27 -9.11
C LEU A 110 12.59 -5.45 -10.00
N LEU A 111 12.83 -4.20 -9.65
CA LEU A 111 13.73 -3.33 -10.42
C LEU A 111 15.19 -3.76 -10.30
N SER A 112 15.59 -4.34 -9.16
CA SER A 112 16.97 -4.79 -8.94
C SER A 112 17.30 -6.09 -9.67
N PHE A 113 16.41 -7.08 -9.64
CA PHE A 113 16.69 -8.41 -10.20
C PHE A 113 16.18 -8.59 -11.63
N TYR A 114 15.12 -7.88 -12.03
CA TYR A 114 14.54 -8.00 -13.37
C TYR A 114 14.08 -6.64 -13.93
N PRO A 115 15.02 -5.74 -14.30
CA PRO A 115 14.69 -4.48 -14.94
C PRO A 115 14.22 -4.73 -16.38
N GLY A 116 12.92 -4.59 -16.65
CA GLY A 116 12.33 -4.86 -17.95
C GLY A 116 10.93 -4.28 -18.10
N LEU A 117 10.34 -4.44 -19.29
CA LEU A 117 9.01 -3.89 -19.57
C LEU A 117 7.92 -4.61 -18.75
N ALA A 118 8.07 -5.91 -18.53
CA ALA A 118 7.16 -6.70 -17.70
C ALA A 118 7.13 -6.20 -16.25
N SER A 119 8.28 -5.83 -15.67
CA SER A 119 8.34 -5.30 -14.30
C SER A 119 7.70 -3.92 -14.18
N ALA A 120 7.90 -3.05 -15.18
CA ALA A 120 7.22 -1.76 -15.24
C ALA A 120 5.69 -1.90 -15.35
N VAL A 121 5.20 -2.81 -16.21
CA VAL A 121 3.76 -3.07 -16.36
C VAL A 121 3.16 -3.63 -15.07
N LEU A 122 3.87 -4.55 -14.41
CA LEU A 122 3.43 -5.11 -13.13
C LEU A 122 3.30 -4.02 -12.07
N LEU A 123 4.31 -3.15 -11.92
CA LEU A 123 4.27 -2.06 -10.95
C LEU A 123 3.17 -1.05 -11.24
N LEU A 124 2.97 -0.68 -12.50
CA LEU A 124 1.87 0.21 -12.89
C LEU A 124 0.52 -0.44 -12.60
N SER A 125 0.36 -1.73 -12.94
CA SER A 125 -0.90 -2.43 -12.69
C SER A 125 -1.25 -2.50 -11.21
N GLY A 126 -0.26 -2.75 -10.34
CA GLY A 126 -0.45 -2.75 -8.89
C GLY A 126 -0.72 -1.35 -8.32
N LEU A 127 -0.20 -0.28 -8.92
CA LEU A 127 -0.51 1.09 -8.49
C LEU A 127 -1.95 1.51 -8.78
N PHE A 128 -2.55 1.02 -9.86
CA PHE A 128 -3.92 1.38 -10.25
C PHE A 128 -5.00 0.50 -9.61
N LEU A 129 -4.59 -0.52 -8.86
CA LEU A 129 -5.45 -1.48 -8.17
C LEU A 129 -5.78 -1.02 -6.75
#